data_AF-K2DRH6-F1
#
_entry.id   AF-K2DRH6-F1
#
_cell.length_a   1.000
_cell.length_b   1.000
_cell.length_c   1.000
_cell.angle_alpha   90.00
_cell.angle_beta   90.00
_cell.angle_gamma   90.00
#
_symmetry.space_group_name_H-M   'P 1'
#
loop_
_entity.id
_entity.type
_entity.pdbx_description
1 polymer ?
#
loop_
_entity_poly.entity_id
_entity_poly.type
_entity_poly.pdbx_seq_one_letter_code
_entity_poly.pdbx_strand_id
1 'polypeptide(L)' 'GNSISRSEKYLDGSIPSQTLRADVDYAQVHCQMLYGTIGIKVWIYKGEAVL' A
#
# COMPACT_ATOMS: atom_id res chain seq x y z
N GLY A 1 20.04 -11.72 -3.69
CA GLY A 1 19.12 -10.67 -4.16
C GLY A 1 18.96 -10.81 -5.66
N ASN A 2 17.73 -10.68 -6.18
CA ASN A 2 17.50 -10.73 -7.62
C ASN A 2 17.95 -9.39 -8.25
N SER A 3 18.62 -9.41 -9.41
CA SER A 3 19.16 -8.21 -10.09
C SER A 3 18.11 -7.41 -10.88
N ILE A 4 16.86 -7.87 -10.88
CA ILE A 4 15.72 -7.28 -11.58
C ILE A 4 14.74 -6.74 -10.54
N SER A 5 14.28 -5.50 -10.72
CA SER A 5 13.24 -4.91 -9.88
C SER A 5 11.92 -5.67 -10.05
N ARG A 6 11.33 -6.09 -8.94
CA ARG A 6 10.05 -6.82 -8.90
C ARG A 6 9.09 -6.04 -8.01
N SER A 7 7.81 -6.05 -8.37
CA SER A 7 6.73 -5.49 -7.55
C SER A 7 5.74 -6.59 -7.26
N GLU A 8 5.59 -6.93 -5.99
CA GLU A 8 4.55 -7.84 -5.53
C GLU A 8 3.42 -7.04 -4.90
N LYS A 9 2.20 -7.51 -5.13
CA LYS A 9 1.00 -6.93 -4.55
C LYS A 9 0.23 -8.06 -3.90
N TYR A 10 -0.14 -7.86 -2.65
CA TYR A 10 -1.05 -8.72 -1.93
C TYR A 10 -2.27 -7.87 -1.57
N LEU A 11 -3.45 -8.41 -1.82
CA LEU A 11 -4.72 -7.75 -1.55
C LEU A 11 -5.61 -8.77 -0.83
N ASP A 12 -6.20 -8.33 0.27
CA ASP A 12 -7.22 -9.09 0.98
C ASP A 12 -8.42 -8.16 1.21
N GLY A 13 -9.62 -8.64 0.91
CA GLY A 13 -10.86 -7.85 0.90
C GLY A 13 -11.02 -6.88 -0.28
N SER A 14 -11.74 -5.78 -0.05
CA SER A 14 -12.05 -4.75 -1.05
C SER A 14 -11.56 -3.38 -0.58
N ILE A 15 -10.81 -2.69 -1.44
CA ILE A 15 -10.27 -1.34 -1.19
C ILE A 15 -10.91 -0.40 -2.22
N PRO A 16 -12.03 0.27 -1.87
CA PRO A 16 -12.72 1.17 -2.78
C PRO A 16 -11.93 2.47 -2.94
N SER A 17 -11.14 2.57 -4.01
CA SER A 17 -10.30 3.76 -4.30
C SER A 17 -11.04 4.93 -4.94
N GLN A 18 -12.24 4.70 -5.49
CA GLN A 18 -13.06 5.73 -6.13
C GLN A 18 -14.14 6.33 -5.21
N THR A 19 -14.42 5.70 -4.06
CA THR A 19 -15.45 6.17 -3.13
C THR A 19 -14.86 7.20 -2.19
N LEU A 20 -15.17 8.50 -2.37
CA LEU A 20 -14.65 9.58 -1.52
C LEU A 20 -15.09 9.50 -0.05
N ARG A 21 -16.18 8.78 0.23
CA ARG A 21 -16.68 8.53 1.60
C ARG A 21 -15.97 7.37 2.30
N ALA A 22 -15.16 6.60 1.57
CA ALA A 22 -14.39 5.51 2.16
C ALA A 22 -13.23 6.11 2.98
N ASP A 23 -13.15 5.74 4.26
CA ASP A 23 -11.98 6.02 5.08
C ASP A 23 -10.87 5.03 4.70
N VAL A 24 -9.96 5.49 3.85
CA VAL A 24 -8.80 4.72 3.39
C VAL A 24 -7.54 5.40 3.89
N ASP A 25 -6.80 4.69 4.74
CA ASP A 25 -5.49 5.11 5.21
C ASP A 25 -4.42 4.67 4.21
N TYR A 26 -3.58 5.60 3.79
CA TYR A 26 -2.49 5.36 2.85
C TYR A 26 -1.14 5.68 3.49
N ALA A 27 -0.24 4.71 3.46
CA ALA A 27 1.14 4.89 3.89
C ALA A 27 2.11 4.42 2.81
N GLN A 28 3.17 5.21 2.61
CA GLN A 28 4.32 4.84 1.79
C GLN A 28 5.61 5.01 2.58
N VAL A 29 6.41 3.95 2.62
CA VAL A 29 7.70 3.93 3.32
C VAL A 29 8.76 3.28 2.45
N HIS A 30 10.00 3.75 2.62
CA HIS A 30 11.17 3.24 1.92
C HIS A 30 12.06 2.52 2.92
N CYS A 31 12.39 1.26 2.63
CA CYS A 31 13.35 0.48 3.41
C CYS A 31 14.70 0.51 2.68
N GLN A 32 15.72 1.06 3.34
CA GLN A 32 17.08 1.03 2.83
C GLN A 32 17.73 -0.30 3.21
N MET A 33 18.19 -1.04 2.21
CA MET A 33 18.88 -2.30 2.36
C MET A 33 20.27 -2.23 1.72
N LEU A 34 21.12 -3.20 2.06
CA LEU A 34 22.51 -3.27 1.60
C LEU A 34 22.66 -3.24 0.06
N TYR A 35 21.65 -3.74 -0.67
CA TYR A 35 21.66 -3.86 -2.13
C TYR A 35 20.70 -2.89 -2.85
N GLY A 36 20.09 -1.95 -2.13
CA GLY A 36 19.17 -0.97 -2.72
C GLY A 36 18.05 -0.55 -1.79
N THR A 37 17.08 0.19 -2.34
CA THR A 37 15.91 0.67 -1.59
C THR A 37 14.66 -0.06 -2.05
N ILE A 38 13.88 -0.60 -1.11
CA ILE A 38 12.57 -1.21 -1.37
C ILE A 38 11.49 -0.23 -0.96
N GLY A 39 10.59 0.09 -1.89
CA GLY A 39 9.40 0.90 -1.61
C GLY A 39 8.22 0.02 -1.21
N ILE A 40 7.62 0.29 -0.06
CA ILE A 40 6.43 -0.39 0.45
C ILE A 40 5.27 0.62 0.43
N LYS A 41 4.14 0.22 -0.15
CA LYS A 41 2.90 0.98 -0.16
C LYS A 41 1.80 0.14 0.47
N VAL A 42 1.06 0.73 1.41
CA VAL A 42 0.01 0.07 2.17
C VAL A 42 -1.26 0.91 2.08
N TRP A 43 -2.38 0.24 1.82
CA TRP A 43 -3.72 0.81 1.87
C TRP A 43 -4.54 0.03 2.89
N ILE A 44 -5.18 0.72 3.83
CA ILE A 44 -6.05 0.12 4.84
C ILE A 44 -7.42 0.76 4.74
N TYR A 45 -8.42 -0.02 4.34
CA TYR A 45 -9.81 0.41 4.35
C TYR A 45 -10.40 0.21 5.76
N LYS A 46 -10.80 1.31 6.41
CA LYS A 46 -11.37 1.32 7.77
C LYS A 46 -12.90 1.35 7.80
N GLY A 47 -13.56 1.44 6.64
CA GLY A 47 -15.01 1.55 6.52
C GLY A 47 -15.43 2.87 5.86
N GLU A 48 -16.72 3.22 5.98
CA GLU A 48 -17.19 4.54 5.57
C GLU A 48 -16.98 5.56 6.69
N ALA A 49 -16.51 6.75 6.34
CA ALA A 49 -16.46 7.87 7.27
C ALA A 49 -17.89 8.33 7.57
N VAL A 50 -18.35 8.09 8.80
CA VAL A 50 -19.62 8.62 9.31
C VAL A 50 -19.34 10.03 9.84
N LEU A 51 -19.94 11.05 9.21
CA LEU A 51 -19.87 12.45 9.64
C LEU A 51 -20.61 12.69 10.95
#